data_AF-D5V6Q1-F1
#
_entry.id   AF-D5V6Q1-F1
#
_cell.length_a   1.000
_cell.length_b   1.000
_cell.length_c   1.000
_cell.angle_alpha   90.00
_cell.angle_beta   90.00
_cell.angle_gamma   90.00
#
_symmetry.space_group_name_H-M   'P 1'
#
loop_
_entity.id
_entity.type
_entity.pdbx_description
1 polymer ?
#
loop_
_entity_poly.entity_id
_entity_poly.type
_entity_poly.pdbx_seq_one_letter_code
_entity_poly.pdbx_strand_id
1 'polypeptide(L)'
;MLNFTLISSVAKSALVGAVATKLVDTFVSTKINNKIEQNKWLRNTKLELFSKLTEDILSMGDGDIDERLRDIKKTSAKIILLLDDRKLTNKIETYTNTLIKLKSTRRMESSMDFVNKDMIGYLQRNIRI
;
A
#
# COMPACT_ATOMS: atom_id res chain seq x y z
N MET A 1 -36.23 -50.38 -27.00
CA MET A 1 -35.95 -49.09 -27.67
C MET A 1 -35.38 -48.13 -26.62
N LEU A 2 -34.09 -47.81 -26.68
CA LEU A 2 -33.51 -46.77 -25.81
C LEU A 2 -34.15 -45.43 -26.19
N ASN A 3 -34.81 -44.81 -25.23
CA ASN A 3 -35.57 -43.58 -25.43
C ASN A 3 -34.60 -42.41 -25.64
N PHE A 4 -34.22 -42.16 -26.89
CA PHE A 4 -33.31 -41.09 -27.35
C PHE A 4 -33.66 -39.71 -26.78
N THR A 5 -34.94 -39.49 -26.48
CA THR A 5 -35.47 -38.27 -25.85
C THR A 5 -34.99 -38.09 -24.41
N LEU A 6 -34.86 -39.17 -23.64
CA LEU A 6 -34.33 -39.13 -22.26
C LEU A 6 -32.81 -38.88 -22.28
N ILE A 7 -32.07 -39.53 -23.18
CA ILE A 7 -30.61 -39.36 -23.30
C ILE A 7 -30.26 -37.93 -23.75
N SER A 8 -30.99 -37.38 -24.72
CA SER A 8 -30.78 -36.00 -25.19
C SER A 8 -31.18 -34.95 -24.15
N SER A 9 -32.20 -35.20 -23.32
CA SER A 9 -32.59 -34.32 -22.22
C SER A 9 -31.57 -34.31 -21.08
N VAL A 10 -31.03 -35.48 -20.71
CA VAL A 10 -29.96 -35.59 -19.71
C VAL A 10 -28.67 -34.95 -20.21
N ALA A 11 -28.31 -35.15 -21.49
CA ALA A 11 -27.15 -34.51 -22.10
C ALA A 11 -27.27 -32.97 -22.15
N LYS A 12 -28.44 -32.43 -22.52
CA LYS A 12 -28.71 -30.98 -22.50
C LYS A 12 -28.65 -30.41 -21.08
N SER A 13 -29.22 -31.11 -20.11
CA SER A 13 -29.21 -30.70 -18.70
C SER A 13 -27.81 -30.73 -18.10
N ALA A 14 -27.00 -31.73 -18.46
CA ALA A 14 -25.59 -31.83 -18.07
C ALA A 14 -24.74 -30.72 -18.71
N LEU A 15 -25.00 -30.36 -19.97
CA LEU A 15 -24.34 -29.24 -20.64
C LEU A 15 -24.68 -27.89 -19.98
N VAL A 16 -25.96 -27.63 -19.68
CA VAL A 16 -26.39 -26.41 -18.98
C VAL A 16 -25.80 -26.37 -17.56
N GLY A 17 -25.78 -27.51 -16.85
CA GLY A 17 -25.12 -27.64 -15.56
C GLY A 17 -23.62 -27.34 -15.63
N ALA A 18 -22.91 -27.90 -16.61
CA ALA A 18 -21.47 -27.66 -16.80
C ALA A 18 -21.15 -26.20 -17.14
N VAL A 19 -21.97 -25.55 -17.98
CA VAL A 19 -21.81 -24.13 -18.31
C VAL A 19 -22.08 -23.25 -17.09
N ALA A 20 -23.15 -23.52 -16.34
CA ALA A 20 -23.48 -22.76 -15.12
C ALA A 20 -22.37 -22.89 -14.06
N THR A 21 -21.88 -24.11 -13.80
CA THR A 21 -20.78 -24.33 -12.84
C THR A 21 -19.51 -23.61 -13.28
N LYS A 22 -19.14 -23.68 -14.57
CA LYS A 22 -17.95 -22.99 -15.09
C LYS A 22 -18.03 -21.47 -14.96
N LEU A 23 -19.23 -20.89 -15.15
CA LEU A 23 -19.44 -19.45 -14.98
C LEU A 23 -19.31 -19.02 -13.52
N VAL A 24 -19.87 -19.79 -12.58
CA VAL A 24 -19.72 -19.56 -11.14
C VAL A 24 -18.25 -19.68 -10.72
N ASP A 25 -17.57 -20.74 -11.12
CA ASP A 25 -16.15 -20.96 -10.83
C ASP A 25 -15.28 -19.84 -11.39
N THR A 26 -15.56 -19.39 -12.61
CA THR A 26 -14.86 -18.25 -13.23
C THR A 26 -15.11 -16.98 -12.41
N PHE A 27 -16.36 -16.68 -12.05
CA PHE A 27 -16.70 -15.47 -11.30
C PHE A 27 -16.05 -15.44 -9.91
N VAL A 28 -16.09 -16.55 -9.18
CA VAL A 28 -15.45 -16.68 -7.87
C VAL A 28 -13.93 -16.57 -8.00
N SER A 29 -13.34 -17.27 -8.97
CA SER A 29 -11.89 -17.23 -9.23
C SER A 29 -11.42 -15.83 -9.62
N THR A 30 -12.15 -15.13 -10.48
CA THR A 30 -11.84 -13.75 -10.87
C THR A 30 -11.92 -12.81 -9.66
N LYS A 31 -12.95 -12.93 -8.82
CA LYS A 31 -13.09 -12.10 -7.62
C LYS A 31 -11.95 -12.33 -6.63
N ILE A 32 -11.59 -13.59 -6.38
CA ILE A 32 -10.49 -13.96 -5.48
C ILE A 32 -9.16 -13.48 -6.05
N ASN A 33 -8.90 -13.73 -7.34
CA ASN A 33 -7.67 -13.32 -8.01
C ASN A 33 -7.50 -11.80 -8.01
N ASN A 34 -8.57 -11.05 -8.30
CA ASN A 34 -8.54 -9.59 -8.24
C ASN A 34 -8.23 -9.08 -6.83
N LYS A 35 -8.80 -9.70 -5.79
CA LYS A 35 -8.49 -9.34 -4.40
C LYS A 35 -7.03 -9.64 -4.04
N ILE A 36 -6.49 -10.77 -4.50
CA ILE A 36 -5.08 -11.14 -4.29
C ILE A 36 -4.16 -10.13 -4.99
N GLU A 37 -4.45 -9.79 -6.24
CA GLU A 37 -3.66 -8.81 -7.00
C GLU A 37 -3.74 -7.41 -6.39
N GLN A 38 -4.93 -6.97 -5.95
CA GLN A 38 -5.07 -5.70 -5.21
C GLN A 38 -4.25 -5.70 -3.91
N ASN A 39 -4.26 -6.79 -3.16
CA ASN A 39 -3.48 -6.90 -1.93
C ASN A 39 -1.96 -6.90 -2.20
N LYS A 40 -1.50 -7.62 -3.25
CA LYS A 40 -0.10 -7.60 -3.68
C LYS A 40 0.32 -6.21 -4.11
N TRP A 41 -0.51 -5.54 -4.92
CA TRP A 41 -0.29 -4.18 -5.38
C TRP A 41 -0.16 -3.23 -4.19
N LEU A 42 -1.13 -3.26 -3.27
CA LEU A 42 -1.13 -2.42 -2.06
C LEU A 42 0.13 -2.66 -1.21
N ARG A 43 0.53 -3.91 -1.02
CA ARG A 43 1.75 -4.27 -0.30
C ARG A 43 2.99 -3.68 -0.96
N ASN A 44 3.14 -3.87 -2.27
CA ASN A 44 4.30 -3.39 -3.02
C ASN A 44 4.35 -1.86 -3.02
N THR A 45 3.22 -1.19 -3.23
CA THR A 45 3.13 0.27 -3.16
C THR A 45 3.47 0.80 -1.77
N LYS A 46 3.01 0.14 -0.70
CA LYS A 46 3.41 0.50 0.67
C LYS A 46 4.92 0.36 0.85
N LEU A 47 5.50 -0.76 0.47
CA LEU A 47 6.95 -0.99 0.55
C LEU A 47 7.72 0.09 -0.22
N GLU A 48 7.33 0.40 -1.45
CA GLU A 48 7.95 1.42 -2.29
C GLU A 48 7.89 2.80 -1.62
N LEU A 49 6.71 3.23 -1.18
CA LEU A 49 6.52 4.55 -0.56
C LEU A 49 7.28 4.69 0.76
N PHE A 50 7.27 3.66 1.62
CA PHE A 50 8.01 3.70 2.88
C PHE A 50 9.52 3.61 2.68
N SER A 51 9.97 2.84 1.68
CA SER A 51 11.39 2.81 1.30
C SER A 51 11.84 4.18 0.82
N LYS A 52 11.05 4.82 -0.05
CA LYS A 52 11.34 6.15 -0.56
C LYS A 52 11.34 7.20 0.55
N LEU A 53 10.35 7.17 1.44
CA LEU A 53 10.31 8.06 2.59
C LEU A 53 11.58 7.89 3.44
N THR A 54 11.96 6.65 3.75
CA THR A 54 13.16 6.38 4.56
C THR A 54 14.44 6.85 3.88
N GLU A 55 14.55 6.66 2.57
CA GLU A 55 15.66 7.17 1.75
C GLU A 55 15.76 8.70 1.80
N ASP A 56 14.62 9.39 1.63
CA ASP A 56 14.57 10.85 1.68
C ASP A 56 14.92 11.39 3.08
N ILE A 57 14.55 10.66 4.15
CA ILE A 57 14.93 11.00 5.53
C ILE A 57 16.44 10.82 5.75
N LEU A 58 17.03 9.72 5.27
CA LEU A 58 18.45 9.42 5.43
C LEU A 58 19.35 10.37 4.62
N SER A 59 18.87 10.83 3.47
CA SER A 59 19.57 11.77 2.60
C SER A 59 19.35 13.24 2.96
N MET A 60 18.65 13.54 4.07
CA MET A 60 18.39 14.92 4.50
C MET A 60 19.67 15.72 4.81
N GLY A 61 20.76 15.04 5.19
CA GLY A 61 22.07 15.66 5.40
C GLY A 61 22.86 15.94 4.11
N ASP A 62 22.42 15.38 2.98
CA ASP A 62 23.12 15.45 1.69
C ASP A 62 22.32 16.29 0.68
N GLY A 63 22.78 17.52 0.44
CA GLY A 63 22.26 18.40 -0.60
C GLY A 63 21.27 19.46 -0.11
N ASP A 64 20.33 19.86 -0.98
CA ASP A 64 19.36 20.92 -0.69
C ASP A 64 18.23 20.41 0.24
N ILE A 65 18.25 20.88 1.48
CA ILE A 65 17.27 20.56 2.52
C ILE A 65 15.84 20.93 2.08
N ASP A 66 15.67 21.96 1.25
CA ASP A 66 14.34 22.40 0.81
C ASP A 66 13.72 21.44 -0.19
N GLU A 67 14.55 20.91 -1.09
CA GLU A 67 14.15 19.85 -1.99
C GLU A 67 13.81 18.57 -1.22
N ARG A 68 14.66 18.15 -0.28
CA ARG A 68 14.42 16.96 0.55
C ARG A 68 13.14 17.07 1.37
N LEU A 69 12.90 18.23 1.98
CA LEU A 69 11.68 18.47 2.75
C LEU A 69 10.43 18.46 1.85
N ARG A 70 10.53 18.95 0.61
CA ARG A 70 9.45 18.88 -0.38
C ARG A 70 9.13 17.43 -0.76
N ASP A 71 10.16 16.62 -0.97
CA ASP A 71 10.00 15.22 -1.36
C ASP A 71 9.44 14.38 -0.21
N ILE A 72 9.90 14.59 1.03
CA ILE A 72 9.33 13.99 2.24
C ILE A 72 7.85 14.33 2.37
N LYS A 73 7.45 15.59 2.16
CA LYS A 73 6.03 16.00 2.18
C LYS A 73 5.22 15.26 1.12
N LYS A 74 5.73 15.17 -0.10
CA LYS A 74 5.06 14.52 -1.23
C LYS A 74 4.85 13.03 -0.95
N THR A 75 5.90 12.34 -0.50
CA THR A 75 5.84 10.91 -0.17
C THR A 75 4.92 10.66 1.04
N SER A 76 5.01 11.50 2.07
CA SER A 76 4.14 11.43 3.26
C SER A 76 2.66 11.59 2.90
N ALA A 77 2.31 12.53 2.03
CA ALA A 77 0.93 12.72 1.58
C ALA A 77 0.37 11.48 0.85
N LYS A 78 1.18 10.86 -0.02
CA LYS A 78 0.79 9.62 -0.71
C LYS A 78 0.56 8.47 0.28
N ILE A 79 1.42 8.34 1.28
CA ILE A 79 1.29 7.32 2.33
C ILE A 79 0.01 7.55 3.13
N ILE A 80 -0.27 8.78 3.57
CA ILE A 80 -1.46 9.12 4.34
C ILE A 80 -2.75 8.78 3.59
N LEU A 81 -2.80 9.04 2.27
CA LEU A 81 -3.96 8.68 1.44
C LEU A 81 -4.16 7.16 1.27
N LEU A 82 -3.08 6.38 1.39
CA LEU A 82 -3.09 4.93 1.20
C LEU A 82 -3.34 4.16 2.50
N LEU A 83 -3.05 4.77 3.64
CA LEU A 83 -3.13 4.13 4.95
C LEU A 83 -4.49 4.32 5.61
N ASP A 84 -4.99 3.23 6.19
CA ASP A 84 -6.13 3.22 7.12
C ASP A 84 -5.66 3.15 8.59
N ASP A 85 -4.41 3.56 8.86
CA ASP A 85 -3.84 3.58 10.21
C ASP A 85 -3.71 5.03 10.71
N ARG A 86 -4.68 5.45 11.51
CA ARG A 86 -4.74 6.81 12.07
C ARG A 86 -3.53 7.13 12.95
N LYS A 87 -2.94 6.17 13.66
CA LYS A 87 -1.77 6.42 14.53
C LYS A 87 -0.54 6.71 13.69
N LEU A 88 -0.32 5.91 12.66
CA LEU A 88 0.79 6.09 11.72
C LEU A 88 0.63 7.39 10.93
N THR A 89 -0.57 7.70 10.45
CA THR A 89 -0.89 8.99 9.79
C THR A 89 -0.55 10.17 10.69
N ASN A 90 -1.05 10.19 11.93
CA ASN A 90 -0.75 11.28 12.87
C ASN A 90 0.74 11.41 13.15
N LYS A 91 1.48 10.30 13.25
CA LYS A 91 2.93 10.31 13.47
C LYS A 91 3.68 10.91 12.28
N ILE A 92 3.30 10.54 11.05
CA ILE A 92 3.86 11.09 9.82
C ILE A 92 3.60 12.61 9.75
N GLU A 93 2.37 13.06 9.98
CA GLU A 93 2.03 14.48 9.98
C GLU A 93 2.81 15.28 11.04
N THR A 94 2.91 14.72 12.25
CA THR A 94 3.68 15.34 13.35
C THR A 94 5.15 15.45 12.98
N TYR A 95 5.72 14.41 12.39
CA TYR A 95 7.09 14.40 11.91
C TYR A 95 7.32 15.49 10.84
N THR A 96 6.49 15.52 9.79
CA THR A 96 6.62 16.51 8.72
C THR A 96 6.49 17.94 9.25
N ASN A 97 5.55 18.20 10.15
CA ASN A 97 5.37 19.51 10.79
C ASN A 97 6.57 19.89 11.66
N THR A 98 7.16 18.93 12.36
CA THR A 98 8.35 19.15 13.19
C THR A 98 9.55 19.54 12.31
N LEU A 99 9.77 18.85 11.19
CA LEU A 99 10.83 19.22 10.25
C LEU A 99 10.69 20.64 9.70
N ILE A 100 9.47 21.06 9.35
CA ILE A 100 9.19 22.42 8.88
C ILE A 100 9.55 23.46 9.95
N LYS A 101 9.21 23.19 11.21
CA LYS A 101 9.55 24.07 12.33
C LYS A 101 11.06 24.12 12.56
N LEU A 102 11.72 22.96 12.54
CA LEU A 102 13.17 22.87 12.73
C LEU A 102 13.95 23.60 11.64
N LYS A 103 13.48 23.59 10.39
CA LYS A 103 14.05 24.38 9.30
C LYS A 103 14.17 25.87 9.67
N SER A 104 13.20 26.41 10.39
CA SER A 104 13.17 27.84 10.77
C SER A 104 14.08 28.20 11.96
N THR A 105 14.80 27.23 12.54
CA THR A 105 15.55 27.40 13.81
C THR A 105 17.06 27.26 13.61
N ARG A 106 17.87 28.09 14.28
CA ARG A 106 19.35 28.08 14.19
C ARG A 106 20.06 26.78 14.66
N ARG A 107 19.37 25.86 15.34
CA ARG A 107 19.91 24.56 15.83
C ARG A 107 19.37 23.37 15.03
N MET A 108 19.32 23.53 13.71
CA MET A 108 18.62 22.65 12.78
C MET A 108 19.19 21.23 12.75
N GLU A 109 20.50 21.09 12.58
CA GLU A 109 21.17 19.83 12.19
C GLU A 109 21.03 18.72 13.26
N SER A 110 21.50 18.97 14.49
CA SER A 110 21.43 17.99 15.59
C SER A 110 19.98 17.64 15.98
N SER A 111 19.05 18.60 15.85
CA SER A 111 17.64 18.36 16.17
C SER A 111 16.95 17.53 15.08
N MET A 112 17.31 17.75 13.81
CA MET A 112 16.79 16.97 12.68
C MET A 112 17.25 15.51 12.76
N ASP A 113 18.52 15.26 13.07
CA ASP A 113 19.05 13.90 13.21
C ASP A 113 18.29 13.07 14.24
N PHE A 114 17.98 13.67 15.39
CA PHE A 114 17.20 13.01 16.44
C PHE A 114 15.78 12.67 15.96
N VAL A 115 15.10 13.64 15.34
CA VAL A 115 13.74 13.47 14.83
C VAL A 115 13.68 12.47 13.68
N ASN A 116 14.70 12.44 12.82
CA ASN A 116 14.86 11.49 11.74
C ASN A 116 15.04 10.06 12.27
N LYS A 117 15.94 9.87 13.25
CA LYS A 117 16.16 8.56 13.89
C LYS A 117 14.90 8.04 14.61
N ASP A 118 14.19 8.90 15.34
CA ASP A 118 12.92 8.53 15.98
C ASP A 118 11.89 8.09 14.94
N MET A 119 11.77 8.82 13.82
CA MET A 119 10.83 8.48 12.76
C MET A 119 11.17 7.14 12.10
N ILE A 120 12.44 6.91 11.74
CA ILE A 120 12.89 5.64 11.16
C ILE A 120 12.61 4.49 12.13
N GLY A 121 12.94 4.64 13.41
CA GLY A 121 12.67 3.62 14.43
C GLY A 121 11.18 3.34 14.61
N TYR A 122 10.34 4.37 14.52
CA TYR A 122 8.89 4.20 14.54
C TYR A 122 8.39 3.42 13.31
N LEU A 123 8.85 3.79 12.10
CA LEU A 123 8.50 3.12 10.86
C LEU A 123 8.89 1.63 10.90
N GLN A 124 10.11 1.31 11.32
CA GLN A 124 10.59 -0.07 11.46
C GLN A 124 9.70 -0.94 12.37
N ARG A 125 9.12 -0.37 13.43
CA ARG A 125 8.28 -1.10 14.39
C ARG A 125 6.83 -1.23 13.97
N ASN A 126 6.32 -0.30 13.15
CA ASN A 126 4.89 -0.15 12.90
C ASN A 126 4.48 -0.44 11.45
N ILE A 127 5.40 -0.39 10.49
CA ILE A 127 5.08 -0.81 9.12
C ILE A 127 5.00 -2.33 9.08
N ARG A 128 3.80 -2.85 8.84
CA ARG A 128 3.57 -4.24 8.43
C ARG A 128 3.40 -4.26 6.92
N ILE A 129 4.36 -4.88 6.23
CA ILE A 129 4.34 -5.12 4.78
C ILE A 129 3.71 -6.49 4.53
#